data_AF-A0A1F8UIJ6-F1
#
_entry.id   AF-A0A1F8UIJ6-F1
#
_cell.length_a   1.000
_cell.length_b   1.000
_cell.length_c   1.000
_cell.angle_alpha   90.00
_cell.angle_beta   90.00
_cell.angle_gamma   90.00
#
_symmetry.space_group_name_H-M   'P 1'
#
loop_
_entity.id
_entity.type
_entity.pdbx_description
1 polymer ?
#
loop_
_entity_poly.entity_id
_entity_poly.type
_entity_poly.pdbx_seq_one_letter_code
_entity_poly.pdbx_strand_id
1 'polypeptide(L)'
;MANTNTNANVNVSGTSSATNTSSDKMGERELITDMLGSEKLLCNTYSTAIIEAATPQVRESFKSVLLDEFDVQNTIFMAMNEKGWYPVDAAQQNKVQQVKEQYPSSVLNA
;
A
#
# COMPACT_ATOMS: atom_id res chain seq x y z
N MET A 1 9.90 72.37 10.41
CA MET A 1 10.54 71.38 11.30
C MET A 1 9.47 70.66 12.08
N ALA A 2 9.13 69.44 11.66
CA ALA A 2 8.49 68.42 12.48
C ALA A 2 8.91 67.09 11.86
N ASN A 3 9.99 66.52 12.39
CA ASN A 3 10.57 65.25 11.99
C ASN A 3 9.76 64.13 12.67
N THR A 4 8.96 63.40 11.90
CA THR A 4 8.28 62.19 12.39
C THR A 4 9.23 61.01 12.29
N ASN A 5 9.87 60.74 13.42
CA ASN A 5 10.59 59.49 13.70
C ASN A 5 9.61 58.31 13.70
N THR A 6 9.80 57.37 12.78
CA THR A 6 9.19 56.03 12.84
C THR A 6 10.29 55.00 12.68
N ASN A 7 11.07 54.80 13.74
CA ASN A 7 11.92 53.63 13.89
C ASN A 7 11.05 52.40 14.20
N ALA A 8 10.55 51.75 13.15
CA ALA A 8 10.00 50.41 13.25
C ALA A 8 11.17 49.43 13.41
N ASN A 9 11.44 49.06 14.67
CA ASN A 9 12.29 47.93 15.02
C ASN A 9 11.60 46.64 14.52
N VAL A 10 11.92 46.22 13.30
CA VAL A 10 11.54 44.92 12.77
C VAL A 10 12.42 43.88 13.45
N ASN A 11 11.91 43.33 14.54
CA ASN A 11 12.45 42.11 15.16
C ASN A 11 12.15 40.93 14.21
N VAL A 12 13.01 40.69 13.22
CA VAL A 12 13.08 39.39 12.53
C VAL A 12 13.71 38.42 13.52
N SER A 13 12.87 37.81 14.35
CA SER A 13 13.21 36.60 15.09
C SER A 13 13.39 35.46 14.08
N GLY A 14 14.58 35.41 13.48
CA GLY A 14 15.14 34.23 12.84
C GLY A 14 15.41 33.17 13.91
N THR A 15 14.34 32.53 14.39
CA THR A 15 14.46 31.25 15.10
C THR A 15 15.03 30.24 14.11
N SER A 16 16.29 29.91 14.35
CA SER A 16 17.03 28.84 13.70
C SER A 16 16.34 27.51 13.97
N SER A 17 15.41 27.10 13.10
CA SER A 17 15.00 25.70 13.04
C SER A 17 16.15 24.92 12.43
N ALA A 18 17.00 24.38 13.31
CA ALA A 18 17.98 23.37 12.96
C ALA A 18 17.26 22.23 12.23
N THR A 19 17.37 22.19 10.91
CA THR A 19 17.00 21.04 10.11
C THR A 19 18.09 19.99 10.33
N ASN A 20 17.96 19.23 11.43
CA ASN A 20 18.73 18.01 11.63
C ASN A 20 18.44 17.10 10.45
N THR A 21 19.36 17.09 9.49
CA THR A 21 19.40 16.18 8.35
C THR A 21 19.91 14.84 8.89
N SER A 22 19.12 14.23 9.77
CA SER A 22 19.24 12.81 10.06
C SER A 22 18.91 12.11 8.74
N SER A 23 19.90 11.47 8.13
CA SER A 23 19.70 10.55 7.01
C SER A 23 18.45 9.73 7.29
N ASP A 24 17.36 10.04 6.58
CA ASP A 24 16.02 9.51 6.80
C ASP A 24 16.01 8.06 6.34
N LYS A 25 16.51 7.18 7.22
CA LYS A 25 16.53 5.74 6.99
C LYS A 25 15.10 5.27 7.26
N MET A 26 14.34 5.11 6.19
CA MET A 26 13.03 4.47 6.20
C MET A 26 13.13 3.18 7.04
N GLY A 27 12.29 3.06 8.07
CA GLY A 27 12.33 1.92 8.97
C GLY A 27 12.00 0.63 8.23
N GLU A 28 12.48 -0.51 8.72
CA GLU A 28 12.22 -1.83 8.08
C GLU A 28 10.73 -2.07 7.87
N ARG A 29 9.89 -1.67 8.83
CA ARG A 29 8.43 -1.76 8.74
C ARG A 29 7.85 -0.87 7.64
N GLU A 30 8.37 0.35 7.47
CA GLU A 30 7.92 1.27 6.42
C GLU A 30 8.34 0.75 5.05
N LEU A 31 9.57 0.26 4.91
CA LEU A 31 10.09 -0.33 3.69
C LEU A 31 9.25 -1.53 3.23
N ILE A 32 8.96 -2.48 4.14
CA ILE A 32 8.15 -3.65 3.77
C ILE A 32 6.69 -3.31 3.50
N THR A 33 6.16 -2.27 4.14
CA THR A 33 4.81 -1.76 3.85
C THR A 33 4.75 -1.13 2.46
N ASP A 34 5.79 -0.37 2.07
CA ASP A 34 5.92 0.21 0.73
C ASP A 34 6.08 -0.88 -0.35
N MET A 35 6.88 -1.91 -0.07
CA MET A 35 6.97 -3.09 -0.94
C MET A 35 5.60 -3.77 -1.11
N LEU A 36 4.86 -4.02 -0.02
CA LEU A 36 3.51 -4.59 -0.09
C LEU A 36 2.55 -3.71 -0.91
N GLY A 37 2.67 -2.38 -0.81
CA GLY A 37 1.89 -1.45 -1.61
C GLY A 37 2.21 -1.55 -3.10
N SER A 38 3.50 -1.63 -3.43
CA SER A 38 4.01 -1.75 -4.80
C SER A 38 3.57 -3.06 -5.46
N GLU A 39 3.67 -4.18 -4.75
CA GLU A 39 3.22 -5.48 -5.25
C GLU A 39 1.71 -5.53 -5.52
N LYS A 40 0.89 -4.97 -4.62
CA LYS A 40 -0.56 -4.83 -4.86
C LYS A 40 -0.87 -4.00 -6.09
N LEU A 41 -0.09 -2.95 -6.34
CA LEU A 41 -0.23 -2.14 -7.54
C LEU A 41 0.09 -2.97 -8.79
N LEU A 42 1.23 -3.68 -8.80
CA LEU A 42 1.63 -4.56 -9.91
C LEU A 42 0.57 -5.62 -10.20
N CYS A 43 0.07 -6.31 -9.18
CA CYS A 43 -0.97 -7.32 -9.32
C CYS A 43 -2.24 -6.76 -10.00
N ASN A 44 -2.67 -5.57 -9.60
CA ASN A 44 -3.83 -4.90 -10.21
C ASN A 44 -3.54 -4.48 -11.65
N THR A 45 -2.37 -3.90 -11.91
CA THR A 45 -1.96 -3.48 -13.26
C THR A 45 -1.92 -4.66 -14.23
N TYR A 46 -1.30 -5.78 -13.84
CA TYR A 46 -1.27 -6.98 -14.68
C TYR A 46 -2.65 -7.60 -14.84
N SER A 47 -3.51 -7.58 -13.82
CA SER A 47 -4.89 -8.04 -13.95
C SER A 47 -5.65 -7.25 -15.03
N THR A 48 -5.53 -5.91 -15.04
CA THR A 48 -6.10 -5.07 -16.09
C THR A 48 -5.47 -5.36 -17.46
N ALA A 49 -4.15 -5.50 -17.53
CA ALA A 49 -3.45 -5.81 -18.77
C ALA A 49 -3.88 -7.16 -19.37
N ILE A 50 -4.16 -8.18 -18.54
CA ILE A 50 -4.63 -9.50 -18.98
C ILE A 50 -6.02 -9.40 -19.62
N ILE A 51 -6.94 -8.64 -19.02
CA ILE A 51 -8.32 -8.52 -19.54
C ILE A 51 -8.38 -7.63 -20.79
N GLU A 52 -7.48 -6.66 -20.93
CA GLU A 52 -7.39 -5.75 -22.08
C GLU A 52 -6.46 -6.25 -23.21
N ALA A 53 -5.70 -7.34 -22.97
CA ALA A 53 -4.77 -7.89 -23.95
C ALA A 53 -5.50 -8.41 -25.21
N ALA A 54 -5.11 -7.85 -26.37
CA ALA A 54 -5.70 -8.16 -27.67
C ALA A 54 -5.34 -9.55 -28.22
N THR A 55 -4.19 -10.12 -27.82
CA THR A 55 -3.73 -11.43 -28.32
C THR A 55 -3.57 -12.45 -27.19
N PRO A 56 -3.89 -13.73 -27.44
CA PRO A 56 -3.74 -14.79 -26.44
C PRO A 56 -2.30 -14.95 -25.92
N GLN A 57 -1.30 -14.77 -26.78
CA GLN A 57 0.12 -14.91 -26.41
C GLN A 57 0.57 -13.85 -25.41
N VAL A 58 0.20 -12.59 -25.65
CA VAL A 58 0.50 -11.47 -24.74
C VAL A 58 -0.25 -11.65 -23.42
N ARG A 59 -1.53 -12.07 -23.50
CA ARG A 59 -2.33 -12.38 -22.31
C ARG A 59 -1.68 -13.45 -21.44
N GLU A 60 -1.20 -14.53 -22.05
CA GLU A 60 -0.57 -15.62 -21.30
C GLU A 60 0.77 -15.19 -20.69
N SER A 61 1.52 -14.33 -21.39
CA SER A 61 2.73 -13.73 -20.85
C SER A 61 2.44 -12.90 -19.60
N PHE A 62 1.41 -12.04 -19.62
CA PHE A 62 1.02 -11.26 -18.44
C PHE A 62 0.51 -12.13 -17.29
N LYS A 63 -0.21 -13.22 -17.57
CA LYS A 63 -0.62 -14.16 -16.53
C LYS A 63 0.58 -14.82 -15.86
N SER A 64 1.58 -15.24 -16.63
CA SER A 64 2.79 -15.84 -16.06
C SER A 64 3.46 -14.87 -15.10
N VAL A 65 3.64 -13.61 -15.51
CA VAL A 65 4.22 -12.59 -14.63
C VAL A 65 3.35 -12.34 -13.40
N LEU A 66 2.03 -12.24 -13.56
CA LEU A 66 1.11 -12.05 -12.43
C LEU A 66 1.18 -13.20 -11.41
N LEU A 67 1.37 -14.44 -11.86
CA LEU A 67 1.54 -15.58 -10.95
C LEU A 67 2.83 -15.45 -10.14
N ASP A 68 3.93 -15.02 -10.77
CA ASP A 68 5.18 -14.75 -10.08
C ASP A 68 5.02 -13.62 -9.04
N GLU A 69 4.32 -12.53 -9.38
CA GLU A 69 4.05 -11.43 -8.45
C GLU A 69 3.17 -11.89 -7.26
N PHE A 70 2.25 -12.84 -7.46
CA PHE A 70 1.48 -13.41 -6.35
C PHE A 70 2.37 -14.15 -5.33
N ASP A 71 3.38 -14.87 -5.82
CA ASP A 71 4.33 -15.56 -4.94
C ASP A 71 5.21 -14.56 -4.16
N VAL A 72 5.63 -13.46 -4.81
CA VAL A 72 6.37 -12.36 -4.17
C VAL A 72 5.50 -11.65 -3.12
N GLN A 73 4.28 -11.26 -3.48
CA GLN A 73 3.28 -10.66 -2.60
C GLN A 73 3.00 -11.55 -1.37
N ASN A 74 2.90 -12.88 -1.56
CA ASN A 74 2.70 -13.82 -0.46
C ASN A 74 3.92 -13.87 0.46
N THR A 75 5.13 -13.86 -0.10
CA THR A 75 6.38 -13.83 0.67
C THR A 75 6.47 -12.58 1.55
N ILE A 76 6.17 -11.40 1.00
CA ILE A 76 6.15 -10.14 1.76
C ILE A 76 5.08 -10.19 2.85
N PHE A 77 3.87 -10.66 2.52
CA PHE A 77 2.79 -10.80 3.48
C PHE A 77 3.16 -11.72 4.65
N MET A 78 3.75 -12.89 4.37
CA MET A 78 4.21 -13.81 5.41
C MET A 78 5.27 -13.17 6.30
N ALA A 79 6.27 -12.50 5.72
CA ALA A 79 7.31 -11.80 6.47
C ALA A 79 6.73 -10.68 7.37
N MET A 80 5.73 -9.94 6.90
CA MET A 80 5.03 -8.95 7.72
C MET A 80 4.19 -9.58 8.83
N ASN A 81 3.56 -10.72 8.57
CA ASN A 81 2.76 -11.46 9.53
C ASN A 81 3.63 -12.07 10.65
N GLU A 82 4.78 -12.66 10.32
CA GLU A 82 5.74 -13.21 11.29
C GLU A 82 6.26 -12.15 12.27
N LYS A 83 6.42 -10.91 11.79
CA LYS A 83 6.83 -9.76 12.61
C LYS A 83 5.66 -9.07 13.34
N GLY A 84 4.42 -9.53 13.12
CA GLY A 84 3.21 -8.94 13.70
C GLY A 84 2.86 -7.56 13.14
N TRP A 85 3.39 -7.20 11.97
CA TRP A 85 3.16 -5.91 11.33
C TRP A 85 1.93 -5.89 10.42
N TYR A 86 1.44 -7.06 10.05
CA TYR A 86 0.19 -7.21 9.30
C TYR A 86 -0.73 -8.17 10.06
N PRO A 87 -1.61 -7.67 10.95
CA PRO A 87 -2.54 -8.52 11.67
C PRO A 87 -3.56 -9.11 10.69
N VAL A 88 -3.55 -10.43 10.57
CA VAL A 88 -4.55 -11.18 9.81
C VAL A 88 -5.60 -11.67 10.81
N ASP A 89 -6.71 -10.94 10.91
CA ASP A 89 -7.83 -11.44 11.70
C ASP A 89 -8.35 -12.71 11.05
N ALA A 90 -8.23 -13.84 11.75
CA ALA A 90 -8.91 -15.06 11.34
C ALA A 90 -10.40 -14.73 11.24
N ALA A 91 -11.00 -14.97 10.06
CA ALA A 91 -12.43 -14.74 9.88
C ALA A 91 -13.19 -15.48 10.98
N GLN A 92 -13.97 -14.74 11.78
CA GLN A 92 -14.76 -15.33 12.86
C GLN A 92 -15.61 -16.47 12.28
N GLN A 93 -15.45 -17.68 12.80
CA GLN A 93 -16.11 -18.88 12.26
C GLN A 93 -17.62 -18.67 12.06
N ASN A 94 -18.28 -18.02 13.02
CA ASN A 94 -19.69 -17.64 12.91
C ASN A 94 -20.03 -16.79 11.66
N LYS A 95 -19.15 -15.87 11.24
CA LYS A 95 -19.34 -15.10 9.99
C LYS A 95 -19.14 -15.97 8.76
N VAL A 96 -18.22 -16.94 8.80
CA VAL A 96 -18.03 -17.93 7.73
C VAL A 96 -19.27 -18.83 7.60
N GLN A 97 -19.82 -19.31 8.71
CA GLN A 97 -21.08 -20.06 8.74
C GLN A 97 -22.24 -19.23 8.19
N GLN A 98 -22.41 -17.98 8.64
CA GLN A 98 -23.49 -17.10 8.14
C GLN A 98 -23.40 -16.86 6.63
N VAL A 99 -22.22 -16.58 6.08
CA VAL A 99 -22.06 -16.37 4.62
C VAL A 99 -22.37 -17.67 3.86
N LYS A 100 -21.96 -18.82 4.39
CA LYS A 100 -22.26 -20.13 3.79
C LYS A 100 -23.77 -20.45 3.80
N GLU A 101 -24.49 -20.02 4.82
CA GLU A 101 -25.95 -20.13 4.92
C GLU A 101 -26.68 -19.11 4.04
N GLN A 102 -26.12 -17.90 3.89
CA GLN A 102 -26.69 -16.83 3.08
C GLN A 102 -26.53 -17.07 1.56
N TYR A 103 -25.45 -17.75 1.16
CA TYR A 103 -25.17 -18.09 -0.24
C TYR A 103 -25.00 -19.60 -0.42
N PRO A 104 -26.07 -20.39 -0.29
CA PRO A 104 -26.00 -21.81 -0.54
C PRO A 104 -25.65 -22.08 -2.01
N SER A 105 -24.81 -23.07 -2.27
CA SER A 105 -24.30 -23.42 -3.61
C SER A 105 -25.39 -23.79 -4.64
N SER A 106 -26.64 -23.91 -4.20
CA SER A 106 -27.82 -24.20 -5.02
C SER A 106 -28.33 -23.00 -5.84
N VAL A 107 -27.87 -21.77 -5.59
CA VAL A 107 -28.34 -20.57 -6.31
C VAL A 107 -27.65 -20.37 -7.67
N LEU A 108 -26.66 -21.20 -8.03
CA LEU A 108 -25.92 -21.09 -9.30
C LEU A 108 -26.46 -21.97 -10.44
N ASN A 109 -27.53 -22.74 -10.22
CA ASN A 109 -28.15 -23.62 -11.21
C ASN A 109 -29.59 -23.20 -11.60
N ALA A 110 -29.94 -21.91 -11.51
CA ALA A 110 -31.24 -21.38 -11.94
C ALA A 110 -31.10 -20.54 -13.21
#